data_AF-A0A819CU81-F1
#
_entry.id   AF-A0A819CU81-F1
#
_cell.length_a   1.000
_cell.length_b   1.000
_cell.length_c   1.000
_cell.angle_alpha   90.00
_cell.angle_beta   90.00
_cell.angle_gamma   90.00
#
_symmetry.space_group_name_H-M   'P 1'
#
loop_
_entity.id
_entity.type
_entity.pdbx_description
1 polymer ?
#
loop_
_entity_poly.entity_id
_entity_poly.type
_entity_poly.pdbx_seq_one_letter_code
_entity_poly.pdbx_strand_id
1 'polypeptide(L)'
;MHCVEMVWLLEFICLIALGSTGIDGAPHYHKGRKKNDDPILIEVNWSQYGFLLHTIPSLQIVTNPLVTAEFSPIHKQVFDNLAQLNAEYVRYAAWYPYPKMAVAELDPPSGLFQCGNVAQNFSVKLSCQQGGGVINSVDFASYGTANGPCGQMKQGTCHAANSLNIVRQACFGHAECSVSATNDLFGDPCVGTNKRLLVQIQCNPPQNNTYWDFTYLHPTVKDFLDATDGHSRIMMFSTQPVWLFQLNTSHLYPDNVTQVDWSYPQGSQLIDDTMQALGDYYGRLIAWYTRGGFIDEYGQKHVSNYSYKWDYTEIFNEIEFEHNMSPEYYTRAYDAVIQGIRRHTNNTQMKYVGMALGGHNEFERYRYFLNHSNHAPDIPLDMISYHFYASSATRTNPVDYEAFFLQLDTFTFEVEQIEEIRKALSPGTKTTIDELGIILPDDNNVDAPAFPLIYWNAGAAYYAYAWAKIARQGIDVVGHSQLVGNQAFIGKNHRRWVLIINKRFASVDVFLPGATGGTMQIVNEASGFGPPIETKLMLSRITLSPFAVAIVHMPNA
;
A
#
# COMPACT_ATOMS: atom_id res chain seq x y z
N MET A 1 -22.03 -3.26 -11.57
CA MET A 1 -20.79 -3.35 -12.38
C MET A 1 -19.61 -3.00 -11.48
N HIS A 2 -18.39 -3.03 -12.01
CA HIS A 2 -17.08 -2.74 -11.38
C HIS A 2 -16.31 -3.97 -10.93
N CYS A 3 -14.99 -3.86 -11.08
CA CYS A 3 -14.13 -4.97 -11.45
C CYS A 3 -13.40 -5.58 -10.26
N VAL A 4 -13.33 -6.92 -10.27
CA VAL A 4 -12.36 -7.68 -9.49
C VAL A 4 -11.39 -8.25 -10.51
N GLU A 5 -10.19 -7.70 -10.58
CA GLU A 5 -9.12 -8.30 -11.38
C GLU A 5 -8.59 -9.53 -10.65
N MET A 6 -9.19 -10.68 -10.96
CA MET A 6 -8.62 -11.97 -10.60
C MET A 6 -7.50 -12.30 -11.57
N VAL A 7 -6.31 -11.76 -11.30
CA VAL A 7 -5.08 -12.12 -12.03
C VAL A 7 -4.63 -13.51 -11.57
N TRP A 8 -4.92 -14.52 -12.38
CA TRP A 8 -4.31 -15.84 -12.26
C TRP A 8 -2.94 -15.83 -12.91
N LEU A 9 -1.88 -15.81 -12.10
CA LEU A 9 -0.51 -15.99 -12.57
C LEU A 9 -0.19 -17.48 -12.76
N LEU A 10 0.52 -17.78 -13.85
CA LEU A 10 0.95 -19.12 -14.22
C LEU A 10 2.06 -19.65 -13.28
N GLU A 11 1.93 -20.91 -12.88
CA GLU A 11 2.89 -21.67 -12.05
C GLU A 11 4.27 -21.88 -12.71
N PHE A 12 5.14 -20.86 -12.86
CA PHE A 12 6.51 -21.08 -13.35
C PHE A 12 7.61 -20.29 -12.62
N ILE A 13 8.19 -20.93 -11.61
CA ILE A 13 9.34 -20.44 -10.83
C ILE A 13 10.68 -20.61 -11.58
N CYS A 14 11.50 -19.56 -11.55
CA CYS A 14 12.81 -19.34 -12.20
C CYS A 14 12.81 -19.21 -13.72
N LEU A 15 13.18 -18.01 -14.19
CA LEU A 15 13.62 -17.72 -15.54
C LEU A 15 15.08 -17.25 -15.49
N ILE A 16 15.92 -17.74 -16.41
CA ILE A 16 17.33 -17.35 -16.56
C ILE A 16 17.58 -17.15 -18.05
N ALA A 17 17.78 -15.91 -18.50
CA ALA A 17 18.10 -15.61 -19.89
C ALA A 17 18.42 -14.15 -20.03
N LEU A 18 19.37 -13.73 -20.87
CA LEU A 18 19.64 -12.30 -21.03
C LEU A 18 20.31 -11.87 -22.33
N GLY A 19 20.69 -10.58 -22.44
CA GLY A 19 20.87 -9.93 -23.74
C GLY A 19 22.22 -9.29 -24.01
N SER A 20 22.28 -8.59 -25.15
CA SER A 20 23.31 -7.61 -25.48
C SER A 20 22.66 -6.46 -26.27
N THR A 21 23.23 -5.26 -26.10
CA THR A 21 23.07 -4.01 -26.87
C THR A 21 22.33 -4.11 -28.21
N GLY A 22 21.34 -3.23 -28.48
CA GLY A 22 20.78 -3.16 -29.84
C GLY A 22 19.64 -2.20 -30.19
N ILE A 23 19.02 -1.43 -29.28
CA ILE A 23 18.11 -0.32 -29.66
C ILE A 23 18.31 0.89 -28.71
N ASP A 24 19.54 1.39 -28.65
CA ASP A 24 19.77 2.83 -28.50
C ASP A 24 21.01 3.19 -29.29
N GLY A 25 20.83 4.07 -30.27
CA GLY A 25 21.78 4.27 -31.36
C GLY A 25 21.03 4.78 -32.58
N ALA A 26 21.26 6.05 -32.91
CA ALA A 26 20.63 6.69 -34.05
C ALA A 26 20.82 5.84 -35.32
N PRO A 27 19.76 5.54 -36.09
CA PRO A 27 19.95 4.86 -37.35
C PRO A 27 20.76 5.77 -38.26
N HIS A 28 21.91 5.27 -38.74
CA HIS A 28 22.46 5.72 -40.01
C HIS A 28 21.36 5.53 -41.05
N TYR A 29 20.70 6.64 -41.38
CA TYR A 29 19.45 6.67 -42.13
C TYR A 29 19.73 6.40 -43.61
N HIS A 30 20.01 5.14 -43.96
CA HIS A 30 19.88 4.71 -45.34
C HIS A 30 18.43 4.92 -45.76
N LYS A 31 18.21 5.91 -46.63
CA LYS A 31 16.90 6.29 -47.20
C LYS A 31 16.34 5.19 -48.12
N GLY A 32 16.00 4.04 -47.55
CA GLY A 32 15.01 3.12 -48.10
C GLY A 32 13.66 3.43 -47.43
N ARG A 33 12.63 3.75 -48.22
CA ARG A 33 11.26 3.88 -47.68
C ARG A 33 10.79 2.51 -47.23
N LYS A 34 10.69 2.26 -45.92
CA LYS A 34 9.80 1.19 -45.41
C LYS A 34 8.39 1.48 -45.89
N LYS A 35 7.66 0.46 -46.36
CA LYS A 35 6.20 0.54 -46.43
C LYS A 35 5.67 0.36 -45.01
N ASN A 36 4.51 0.96 -44.70
CA ASN A 36 3.93 0.86 -43.36
C ASN A 36 3.43 -0.56 -43.01
N ASP A 37 3.42 -1.49 -43.97
CA ASP A 37 2.81 -2.83 -43.86
C ASP A 37 3.84 -3.98 -43.74
N ASP A 38 5.15 -3.67 -43.70
CA ASP A 38 6.20 -4.69 -43.56
C ASP A 38 6.32 -5.15 -42.09
N PRO A 39 6.29 -6.47 -41.78
CA PRO A 39 6.31 -6.96 -40.40
C PRO A 39 7.62 -6.66 -39.67
N ILE A 40 7.53 -6.46 -38.35
CA ILE A 40 8.69 -6.27 -37.48
C ILE A 40 9.44 -7.60 -37.34
N LEU A 41 10.66 -7.67 -37.87
CA LEU A 41 11.56 -8.81 -37.70
C LEU A 41 12.10 -8.85 -36.25
N ILE A 42 11.91 -9.97 -35.55
CA ILE A 42 12.54 -10.27 -34.26
C ILE A 42 13.52 -11.42 -34.45
N GLU A 43 14.82 -11.12 -34.36
CA GLU A 43 15.88 -12.14 -34.35
C GLU A 43 16.32 -12.43 -32.90
N VAL A 44 16.47 -13.70 -32.54
CA VAL A 44 16.88 -14.12 -31.20
C VAL A 44 18.16 -14.95 -31.28
N ASN A 45 19.24 -14.46 -30.66
CA ASN A 45 20.50 -15.20 -30.54
C ASN A 45 20.47 -16.10 -29.30
N TRP A 46 20.18 -17.38 -29.49
CA TRP A 46 20.13 -18.38 -28.41
C TRP A 46 21.51 -18.84 -27.89
N SER A 47 22.62 -18.30 -28.41
CA SER A 47 23.99 -18.72 -28.03
C SER A 47 24.67 -17.80 -27.00
N GLN A 48 24.05 -16.67 -26.64
CA GLN A 48 24.61 -15.67 -25.72
C GLN A 48 23.56 -15.22 -24.69
N TYR A 49 24.04 -14.72 -23.55
CA TYR A 49 23.26 -14.00 -22.55
C TYR A 49 24.07 -12.84 -21.95
N GLY A 50 23.45 -11.91 -21.20
CA GLY A 50 24.15 -10.78 -20.56
C GLY A 50 23.34 -9.99 -19.52
N PHE A 51 23.65 -10.26 -18.24
CA PHE A 51 22.90 -10.10 -16.97
C PHE A 51 22.26 -11.43 -16.50
N LEU A 52 21.81 -11.53 -15.25
CA LEU A 52 21.10 -12.69 -14.70
C LEU A 52 19.83 -12.20 -13.99
N LEU A 53 18.68 -12.80 -14.28
CA LEU A 53 17.39 -12.35 -13.74
C LEU A 53 17.28 -12.79 -12.27
N HIS A 54 17.22 -11.81 -11.38
CA HIS A 54 17.07 -12.02 -9.94
C HIS A 54 15.82 -11.36 -9.35
N THR A 55 15.21 -10.41 -10.07
CA THR A 55 14.05 -9.64 -9.64
C THR A 55 12.82 -10.51 -9.45
N ILE A 56 12.23 -10.44 -8.27
CA ILE A 56 11.02 -11.18 -7.89
C ILE A 56 9.79 -10.30 -8.19
N PRO A 57 8.83 -10.75 -9.02
CA PRO A 57 7.53 -10.10 -9.10
C PRO A 57 6.76 -10.38 -7.80
N SER A 58 6.14 -9.34 -7.25
CA SER A 58 5.28 -9.41 -6.06
C SER A 58 4.01 -8.59 -6.28
N LEU A 59 3.19 -8.40 -5.24
CA LEU A 59 1.97 -7.57 -5.28
C LEU A 59 1.61 -7.04 -3.89
N GLN A 60 0.66 -6.12 -3.84
CA GLN A 60 0.20 -5.44 -2.63
C GLN A 60 -1.28 -5.68 -2.34
N ILE A 61 -1.62 -5.88 -1.06
CA ILE A 61 -2.99 -5.87 -0.54
C ILE A 61 -3.16 -4.62 0.33
N VAL A 62 -3.93 -3.64 -0.16
CA VAL A 62 -4.28 -2.41 0.56
C VAL A 62 -5.57 -2.60 1.33
N THR A 63 -5.59 -2.18 2.59
CA THR A 63 -6.76 -2.27 3.47
C THR A 63 -7.89 -1.38 2.98
N ASN A 64 -9.03 -1.99 2.67
CA ASN A 64 -10.24 -1.31 2.26
C ASN A 64 -11.47 -2.23 2.43
N PRO A 65 -12.71 -1.69 2.44
CA PRO A 65 -13.91 -2.49 2.63
C PRO A 65 -14.10 -3.66 1.64
N LEU A 66 -13.61 -3.55 0.39
CA LEU A 66 -13.77 -4.60 -0.62
C LEU A 66 -12.89 -5.83 -0.38
N VAL A 67 -11.85 -5.72 0.46
CA VAL A 67 -10.99 -6.86 0.85
C VAL A 67 -11.26 -7.36 2.27
N THR A 68 -12.29 -6.85 2.96
CA THR A 68 -12.60 -7.19 4.35
C THR A 68 -13.86 -8.04 4.47
N ALA A 69 -13.78 -9.15 5.22
CA ALA A 69 -14.83 -10.18 5.30
C ALA A 69 -16.20 -9.66 5.74
N GLU A 70 -16.23 -8.66 6.63
CA GLU A 70 -17.48 -8.07 7.16
C GLU A 70 -18.27 -7.30 6.08
N PHE A 71 -17.57 -6.72 5.09
CA PHE A 71 -18.15 -5.76 4.15
C PHE A 71 -18.18 -6.26 2.70
N SER A 72 -17.53 -7.38 2.39
CA SER A 72 -17.27 -7.81 1.01
C SER A 72 -17.54 -9.30 0.74
N PRO A 73 -18.38 -9.64 -0.27
CA PRO A 73 -18.62 -11.02 -0.66
C PRO A 73 -17.44 -11.63 -1.44
N ILE A 74 -16.47 -10.83 -1.89
CA ILE A 74 -15.32 -11.31 -2.67
C ILE A 74 -14.07 -11.58 -1.82
N HIS A 75 -14.06 -11.15 -0.55
CA HIS A 75 -12.93 -11.26 0.37
C HIS A 75 -12.30 -12.67 0.35
N LYS A 76 -13.11 -13.74 0.46
CA LYS A 76 -12.59 -15.11 0.47
C LYS A 76 -11.85 -15.45 -0.83
N GLN A 77 -12.40 -15.05 -1.97
CA GLN A 77 -11.78 -15.32 -3.27
C GLN A 77 -10.48 -14.54 -3.46
N VAL A 78 -10.36 -13.33 -2.89
CA VAL A 78 -9.11 -12.54 -2.91
C VAL A 78 -8.00 -13.30 -2.17
N PHE A 79 -8.26 -13.79 -0.95
CA PHE A 79 -7.25 -14.51 -0.18
C PHE A 79 -7.02 -15.96 -0.65
N ASP A 80 -8.04 -16.64 -1.17
CA ASP A 80 -7.87 -17.94 -1.87
C ASP A 80 -6.96 -17.78 -3.09
N ASN A 81 -7.13 -16.72 -3.89
CA ASN A 81 -6.27 -16.43 -5.03
C ASN A 81 -4.86 -16.08 -4.57
N LEU A 82 -4.71 -15.23 -3.54
CA LEU A 82 -3.40 -14.84 -3.00
C LEU A 82 -2.57 -16.06 -2.57
N ALA A 83 -3.18 -17.00 -1.86
CA ALA A 83 -2.53 -18.26 -1.47
C ALA A 83 -2.11 -19.11 -2.69
N GLN A 84 -2.92 -19.12 -3.75
CA GLN A 84 -2.62 -19.84 -5.00
C GLN A 84 -1.53 -19.16 -5.85
N LEU A 85 -1.28 -17.85 -5.67
CA LEU A 85 -0.20 -17.15 -6.37
C LEU A 85 1.20 -17.61 -5.93
N ASN A 86 1.34 -18.16 -4.70
CA ASN A 86 2.62 -18.64 -4.15
C ASN A 86 3.74 -17.57 -4.31
N ALA A 87 3.38 -16.30 -4.07
CA ALA A 87 4.25 -15.15 -4.32
C ALA A 87 5.12 -14.82 -3.10
N GLU A 88 6.35 -14.38 -3.34
CA GLU A 88 7.26 -13.90 -2.31
C GLU A 88 7.21 -12.37 -2.19
N TYR A 89 7.54 -11.84 -1.01
CA TYR A 89 7.58 -10.41 -0.67
C TYR A 89 6.24 -9.68 -0.81
N VAL A 90 5.11 -10.42 -0.79
CA VAL A 90 3.77 -9.82 -0.87
C VAL A 90 3.65 -8.75 0.21
N ARG A 91 3.19 -7.55 -0.18
CA ARG A 91 3.03 -6.42 0.74
C ARG A 91 1.60 -6.36 1.28
N TYR A 92 1.46 -6.11 2.58
CA TYR A 92 0.22 -5.66 3.18
C TYR A 92 0.34 -4.18 3.55
N ALA A 93 -0.66 -3.36 3.21
CA ALA A 93 -0.70 -1.93 3.50
C ALA A 93 -1.96 -1.54 4.28
N ALA A 94 -1.78 -1.05 5.51
CA ALA A 94 -2.84 -0.39 6.29
C ALA A 94 -2.85 1.12 5.98
N TRP A 95 -3.38 1.47 4.81
CA TRP A 95 -3.38 2.82 4.26
C TRP A 95 -4.55 3.70 4.73
N TYR A 96 -4.40 5.01 4.59
CA TYR A 96 -5.11 6.00 5.42
C TYR A 96 -6.59 6.34 5.12
N PRO A 97 -7.21 6.05 3.95
CA PRO A 97 -8.60 6.50 3.72
C PRO A 97 -9.63 5.87 4.66
N TYR A 98 -9.28 4.80 5.39
CA TYR A 98 -10.16 4.13 6.36
C TYR A 98 -9.52 4.06 7.75
N PRO A 99 -9.48 5.16 8.55
CA PRO A 99 -8.69 5.23 9.78
C PRO A 99 -9.02 4.11 10.79
N LYS A 100 -10.30 3.74 10.94
CA LYS A 100 -10.74 2.63 11.80
C LYS A 100 -10.26 1.25 11.36
N MET A 101 -9.93 1.07 10.09
CA MET A 101 -9.40 -0.18 9.56
C MET A 101 -7.87 -0.19 9.51
N ALA A 102 -7.22 0.96 9.68
CA ALA A 102 -5.77 1.12 9.51
C ALA A 102 -5.00 1.36 10.82
N VAL A 103 -5.61 2.04 11.80
CA VAL A 103 -4.96 2.51 13.03
C VAL A 103 -5.48 1.74 14.24
N ALA A 104 -4.57 1.18 15.04
CA ALA A 104 -4.92 0.33 16.18
C ALA A 104 -5.20 1.09 17.49
N GLU A 105 -4.74 2.34 17.63
CA GLU A 105 -5.02 3.20 18.78
C GLU A 105 -5.35 4.62 18.26
N LEU A 106 -6.63 4.88 18.00
CA LEU A 106 -7.09 6.13 17.37
C LEU A 106 -7.19 7.32 18.34
N ASP A 107 -7.38 7.06 19.63
CA ASP A 107 -7.41 8.05 20.71
C ASP A 107 -6.14 7.94 21.57
N PRO A 108 -5.55 9.05 22.05
CA PRO A 108 -4.32 9.04 22.83
C PRO A 108 -4.46 8.35 24.19
N PRO A 109 -3.47 7.55 24.62
CA PRO A 109 -3.40 7.03 25.98
C PRO A 109 -3.31 8.19 27.00
N SER A 110 -4.07 8.10 28.10
CA SER A 110 -4.17 9.16 29.11
C SER A 110 -4.39 8.62 30.52
N GLY A 111 -3.51 9.01 31.44
CA GLY A 111 -3.64 8.82 32.89
C GLY A 111 -4.53 9.82 33.61
N LEU A 112 -5.11 10.79 32.89
CA LEU A 112 -5.84 11.94 33.47
C LEU A 112 -7.31 11.95 33.07
N PHE A 113 -7.63 11.63 31.82
CA PHE A 113 -8.96 11.79 31.27
C PHE A 113 -9.39 10.55 30.46
N GLN A 114 -10.69 10.29 30.50
CA GLN A 114 -11.35 9.35 29.58
C GLN A 114 -12.23 10.15 28.62
N CYS A 115 -12.23 9.75 27.35
CA CYS A 115 -13.07 10.36 26.33
C CYS A 115 -14.12 9.40 25.78
N GLY A 116 -15.14 9.99 25.16
CA GLY A 116 -16.06 9.26 24.32
C GLY A 116 -16.53 10.13 23.16
N ASN A 117 -16.59 9.52 21.98
CA ASN A 117 -16.93 10.16 20.72
C ASN A 117 -17.88 9.22 19.96
N VAL A 118 -19.14 9.62 19.80
CA VAL A 118 -20.16 8.79 19.15
C VAL A 118 -21.07 9.61 18.25
N ALA A 119 -21.46 9.02 17.11
CA ALA A 119 -22.46 9.58 16.21
C ALA A 119 -23.82 9.79 16.88
N GLN A 120 -24.62 10.69 16.30
CA GLN A 120 -26.05 10.77 16.58
C GLN A 120 -26.70 9.37 16.48
N ASN A 121 -27.60 9.09 17.43
CA ASN A 121 -28.30 7.82 17.66
C ASN A 121 -27.45 6.68 18.25
N PHE A 122 -26.15 6.88 18.51
CA PHE A 122 -25.34 5.96 19.31
C PHE A 122 -25.33 6.38 20.79
N SER A 123 -24.79 5.54 21.66
CA SER A 123 -24.63 5.84 23.10
C SER A 123 -23.17 5.82 23.48
N VAL A 124 -22.69 6.91 24.10
CA VAL A 124 -21.36 6.92 24.72
C VAL A 124 -21.42 6.16 26.03
N LYS A 125 -20.44 5.30 26.29
CA LYS A 125 -20.25 4.61 27.56
C LYS A 125 -18.94 5.07 28.18
N LEU A 126 -18.99 5.47 29.44
CA LEU A 126 -17.82 5.92 30.20
C LEU A 126 -17.75 5.11 31.49
N SER A 127 -16.54 4.73 31.91
CA SER A 127 -16.32 3.92 33.09
C SER A 127 -15.04 4.34 33.81
N CYS A 128 -15.20 4.66 35.09
CA CYS A 128 -14.14 4.83 36.07
C CYS A 128 -14.03 3.61 37.01
N GLN A 129 -14.49 2.42 36.61
CA GLN A 129 -14.43 1.23 37.48
C GLN A 129 -13.01 0.69 37.70
N GLN A 130 -12.03 1.02 36.84
CA GLN A 130 -10.66 0.54 36.98
C GLN A 130 -10.04 1.14 38.27
N GLY A 131 -9.68 0.28 39.23
CA GLY A 131 -9.23 0.73 40.55
C GLY A 131 -10.33 1.23 41.49
N GLY A 132 -11.61 1.02 41.17
CA GLY A 132 -12.75 1.33 42.05
C GLY A 132 -13.10 2.82 42.15
N GLY A 133 -12.82 3.61 41.12
CA GLY A 133 -13.06 5.04 41.08
C GLY A 133 -14.48 5.45 40.68
N VAL A 134 -14.69 6.78 40.65
CA VAL A 134 -15.90 7.43 40.15
C VAL A 134 -15.55 8.60 39.24
N ILE A 135 -16.48 8.96 38.36
CA ILE A 135 -16.38 10.14 37.49
C ILE A 135 -16.46 11.40 38.36
N ASN A 136 -15.35 12.13 38.49
CA ASN A 136 -15.20 13.29 39.36
C ASN A 136 -15.24 14.62 38.61
N SER A 137 -15.04 14.62 37.29
CA SER A 137 -15.25 15.78 36.43
C SER A 137 -15.87 15.39 35.10
N VAL A 138 -16.63 16.32 34.53
CA VAL A 138 -16.95 16.36 33.10
C VAL A 138 -16.37 17.68 32.60
N ASP A 139 -15.22 17.57 31.92
CA ASP A 139 -14.42 18.71 31.46
C ASP A 139 -14.97 19.29 30.16
N PHE A 140 -15.45 18.40 29.27
CA PHE A 140 -16.04 18.75 28.00
C PHE A 140 -17.26 17.87 27.73
N ALA A 141 -18.32 18.47 27.17
CA ALA A 141 -19.40 17.73 26.55
C ALA A 141 -20.08 18.58 25.49
N SER A 142 -20.26 18.04 24.28
CA SER A 142 -20.94 18.74 23.18
C SER A 142 -21.67 17.75 22.28
N TYR A 143 -23.01 17.83 22.27
CA TYR A 143 -23.84 17.29 21.20
C TYR A 143 -23.98 18.34 20.09
N GLY A 144 -23.45 18.05 18.90
CA GLY A 144 -23.36 19.03 17.81
C GLY A 144 -22.29 18.69 16.78
N THR A 145 -21.57 19.70 16.29
CA THR A 145 -20.46 19.58 15.32
C THR A 145 -19.08 19.78 15.96
N ALA A 146 -18.91 19.39 17.23
CA ALA A 146 -17.61 19.42 17.91
C ALA A 146 -16.57 18.53 17.23
N ASN A 147 -15.30 18.90 17.35
CA ASN A 147 -14.19 18.21 16.69
C ASN A 147 -12.91 18.16 17.55
N GLY A 148 -11.90 17.40 17.11
CA GLY A 148 -10.61 17.24 17.78
C GLY A 148 -10.49 15.93 18.57
N PRO A 149 -9.28 15.34 18.63
CA PRO A 149 -9.04 14.10 19.35
C PRO A 149 -9.23 14.27 20.86
N CYS A 150 -9.29 13.16 21.59
CA CYS A 150 -9.30 13.17 23.05
C CYS A 150 -8.17 14.06 23.63
N GLY A 151 -8.49 14.87 24.64
CA GLY A 151 -7.58 15.88 25.20
C GLY A 151 -7.46 17.19 24.41
N GLN A 152 -7.92 17.26 23.15
CA GLN A 152 -7.88 18.47 22.30
C GLN A 152 -9.24 18.80 21.65
N MET A 153 -10.34 18.36 22.28
CA MET A 153 -11.70 18.59 21.83
C MET A 153 -12.06 20.09 21.83
N LYS A 154 -12.72 20.55 20.77
CA LYS A 154 -13.20 21.93 20.60
C LYS A 154 -14.68 21.93 20.24
N GLN A 155 -15.41 22.91 20.76
CA GLN A 155 -16.82 23.09 20.45
C GLN A 155 -16.99 23.53 18.98
N GLY A 156 -17.94 22.90 18.28
CA GLY A 156 -18.30 23.26 16.91
C GLY A 156 -19.20 24.49 16.82
N THR A 157 -19.51 24.88 15.58
CA THR A 157 -20.49 25.93 15.26
C THR A 157 -21.92 25.54 15.63
N CYS A 158 -22.23 24.25 15.66
CA CYS A 158 -23.45 23.69 16.23
C CYS A 158 -23.15 23.01 17.56
N HIS A 159 -23.91 23.37 18.60
CA HIS A 159 -23.75 22.85 19.95
C HIS A 159 -25.06 22.99 20.73
N ALA A 160 -25.54 21.91 21.37
CA ALA A 160 -26.65 21.97 22.31
C ALA A 160 -26.16 22.50 23.68
N ALA A 161 -26.56 23.71 24.07
CA ALA A 161 -26.06 24.41 25.27
C ALA A 161 -26.31 23.68 26.61
N ASN A 162 -27.18 22.68 26.62
CA ASN A 162 -27.45 21.79 27.76
C ASN A 162 -26.48 20.59 27.86
N SER A 163 -25.59 20.37 26.86
CA SER A 163 -24.76 19.16 26.73
C SER A 163 -23.99 18.83 28.02
N LEU A 164 -23.29 19.82 28.56
CA LEU A 164 -22.49 19.69 29.78
C LEU A 164 -23.33 19.37 31.01
N ASN A 165 -24.55 19.90 31.10
CA ASN A 165 -25.44 19.64 32.23
C ASN A 165 -26.05 18.23 32.16
N ILE A 166 -26.48 17.79 30.96
CA ILE A 166 -27.02 16.44 30.75
C ILE A 166 -25.96 15.38 31.07
N VAL A 167 -24.76 15.51 30.49
CA VAL A 167 -23.69 14.53 30.72
C VAL A 167 -23.23 14.56 32.17
N ARG A 168 -23.08 15.74 32.80
CA ARG A 168 -22.76 15.83 34.24
C ARG A 168 -23.82 15.18 35.11
N GLN A 169 -25.11 15.37 34.83
CA GLN A 169 -26.20 14.74 35.58
C GLN A 169 -26.22 13.21 35.42
N ALA A 170 -25.85 12.68 34.26
CA ALA A 170 -25.82 11.25 34.00
C ALA A 170 -24.57 10.55 34.55
N CYS A 171 -23.46 11.26 34.71
CA CYS A 171 -22.14 10.66 34.93
C CYS A 171 -21.47 11.04 36.26
N PHE A 172 -21.60 12.28 36.74
CA PHE A 172 -20.84 12.74 37.91
C PHE A 172 -21.18 11.93 39.17
N GLY A 173 -20.14 11.46 39.87
CA GLY A 173 -20.25 10.62 41.07
C GLY A 173 -20.54 9.14 40.81
N HIS A 174 -20.78 8.73 39.56
CA HIS A 174 -21.00 7.34 39.19
C HIS A 174 -19.69 6.65 38.78
N ALA A 175 -19.61 5.33 39.02
CA ALA A 175 -18.47 4.52 38.56
C ALA A 175 -18.55 4.21 37.05
N GLU A 176 -19.75 4.20 36.47
CA GLU A 176 -20.01 4.07 35.04
C GLU A 176 -21.24 4.90 34.65
N CYS A 177 -21.32 5.34 33.40
CA CYS A 177 -22.50 5.97 32.84
C CYS A 177 -22.66 5.65 31.34
N SER A 178 -23.88 5.79 30.83
CA SER A 178 -24.21 5.68 29.41
C SER A 178 -25.11 6.84 29.02
N VAL A 179 -24.77 7.56 27.94
CA VAL A 179 -25.54 8.72 27.46
C VAL A 179 -25.86 8.58 25.97
N SER A 180 -27.15 8.60 25.63
CA SER A 180 -27.62 8.47 24.25
C SER A 180 -27.51 9.78 23.49
N ALA A 181 -26.76 9.81 22.39
CA ALA A 181 -26.56 10.99 21.54
C ALA A 181 -27.78 11.25 20.64
N THR A 182 -28.92 11.64 21.21
CA THR A 182 -30.18 11.82 20.47
C THR A 182 -30.74 13.24 20.56
N ASN A 183 -31.48 13.62 19.53
CA ASN A 183 -32.26 14.87 19.52
C ASN A 183 -33.32 14.91 20.63
N ASP A 184 -33.84 13.76 21.06
CA ASP A 184 -34.83 13.70 22.14
C ASP A 184 -34.23 14.08 23.51
N LEU A 185 -32.95 13.77 23.74
CA LEU A 185 -32.25 14.07 24.98
C LEU A 185 -31.66 15.48 25.00
N PHE A 186 -30.99 15.88 23.92
CA PHE A 186 -30.26 17.16 23.86
C PHE A 186 -31.04 18.29 23.17
N GLY A 187 -32.12 18.00 22.44
CA GLY A 187 -32.70 18.87 21.41
C GLY A 187 -31.98 18.74 20.07
N ASP A 188 -32.51 19.36 19.01
CA ASP A 188 -31.79 19.49 17.73
C ASP A 188 -31.16 20.89 17.58
N PRO A 189 -29.87 21.07 17.91
CA PRO A 189 -29.19 22.36 17.76
C PRO A 189 -28.89 22.75 16.30
N CYS A 190 -29.02 21.83 15.35
CA CYS A 190 -28.81 22.10 13.92
C CYS A 190 -29.54 21.06 13.06
N VAL A 191 -30.79 21.39 12.70
CA VAL A 191 -31.66 20.55 11.86
C VAL A 191 -31.00 20.28 10.51
N GLY A 192 -31.05 19.02 10.06
CA GLY A 192 -30.45 18.58 8.79
C GLY A 192 -28.91 18.45 8.82
N THR A 193 -28.25 18.76 9.93
CA THR A 193 -26.81 18.53 10.11
C THR A 193 -26.58 17.27 10.94
N ASN A 194 -25.66 16.42 10.50
CA ASN A 194 -25.21 15.25 11.26
C ASN A 194 -24.49 15.71 12.53
N LYS A 195 -24.88 15.16 13.68
CA LYS A 195 -24.34 15.52 14.99
C LYS A 195 -23.55 14.36 15.60
N ARG A 196 -22.63 14.67 16.50
CA ARG A 196 -21.92 13.71 17.36
C ARG A 196 -22.00 14.19 18.81
N LEU A 197 -21.92 13.27 19.77
CA LEU A 197 -21.68 13.58 21.18
C LEU A 197 -20.21 13.31 21.49
N LEU A 198 -19.46 14.38 21.72
CA LEU A 198 -18.10 14.32 22.26
C LEU A 198 -18.16 14.60 23.76
N VAL A 199 -17.44 13.81 24.56
CA VAL A 199 -17.32 13.94 26.01
C VAL A 199 -15.88 13.71 26.45
N GLN A 200 -15.41 14.50 27.41
CA GLN A 200 -14.19 14.26 28.19
C GLN A 200 -14.51 14.32 29.68
N ILE A 201 -14.06 13.32 30.43
CA ILE A 201 -14.23 13.19 31.88
C ILE A 201 -12.89 12.96 32.60
N GLN A 202 -12.87 13.18 33.91
CA GLN A 202 -11.78 12.74 34.78
C GLN A 202 -12.31 11.80 35.86
N CYS A 203 -11.58 10.72 36.12
CA CYS A 203 -11.85 9.78 37.21
C CYS A 203 -11.19 10.23 38.52
N ASN A 204 -11.75 9.82 39.66
CA ASN A 204 -11.10 9.85 40.96
C ASN A 204 -11.14 8.45 41.60
N PRO A 205 -10.00 7.78 41.83
CA PRO A 205 -8.66 8.20 41.40
C PRO A 205 -8.55 8.31 39.86
N PRO A 206 -7.62 9.13 39.33
CA PRO A 206 -7.32 9.18 37.91
C PRO A 206 -6.98 7.80 37.35
N GLN A 207 -7.29 7.58 36.08
CA GLN A 207 -7.19 6.27 35.45
C GLN A 207 -6.32 6.30 34.20
N ASN A 208 -5.54 5.25 34.09
CA ASN A 208 -4.61 4.97 33.02
C ASN A 208 -5.35 4.30 31.86
N ASN A 209 -6.02 5.13 31.06
CA ASN A 209 -6.78 4.68 29.89
C ASN A 209 -5.85 4.54 28.68
N THR A 210 -5.97 3.43 27.95
CA THR A 210 -5.40 3.23 26.61
C THR A 210 -6.50 2.74 25.67
N TYR A 211 -6.38 3.02 24.37
CA TYR A 211 -7.50 2.92 23.42
C TYR A 211 -7.19 1.98 22.24
N TRP A 212 -6.48 0.90 22.54
CA TRP A 212 -6.15 -0.16 21.59
C TRP A 212 -7.39 -0.93 21.15
N ASP A 213 -7.80 -0.75 19.89
CA ASP A 213 -8.88 -1.47 19.23
C ASP A 213 -8.37 -2.12 17.93
N PHE A 214 -8.31 -3.44 17.95
CA PHE A 214 -7.88 -4.25 16.81
C PHE A 214 -9.07 -4.77 15.97
N THR A 215 -10.32 -4.46 16.34
CA THR A 215 -11.54 -5.11 15.81
C THR A 215 -11.62 -5.10 14.28
N TYR A 216 -11.29 -3.98 13.65
CA TYR A 216 -11.43 -3.81 12.19
C TYR A 216 -10.11 -3.93 11.41
N LEU A 217 -8.97 -3.71 12.06
CA LEU A 217 -7.64 -3.93 11.47
C LEU A 217 -7.29 -5.43 11.43
N HIS A 218 -7.49 -6.15 12.53
CA HIS A 218 -7.00 -7.52 12.69
C HIS A 218 -7.51 -8.53 11.65
N PRO A 219 -8.81 -8.58 11.28
CA PRO A 219 -9.32 -9.62 10.38
C PRO A 219 -8.57 -9.67 9.05
N THR A 220 -8.41 -8.52 8.39
CA THR A 220 -7.72 -8.43 7.09
C THR A 220 -6.22 -8.73 7.22
N VAL A 221 -5.56 -8.29 8.32
CA VAL A 221 -4.16 -8.67 8.61
C VAL A 221 -4.04 -10.18 8.80
N LYS A 222 -4.95 -10.79 9.55
CA LYS A 222 -4.95 -12.23 9.84
C LYS A 222 -5.08 -13.05 8.57
N ASP A 223 -6.05 -12.72 7.73
CA ASP A 223 -6.32 -13.49 6.51
C ASP A 223 -5.22 -13.28 5.45
N PHE A 224 -4.58 -12.10 5.45
CA PHE A 224 -3.32 -11.88 4.73
C PHE A 224 -2.19 -12.77 5.24
N LEU A 225 -1.97 -12.82 6.57
CA LEU A 225 -0.90 -13.62 7.18
C LEU A 225 -1.11 -15.12 6.98
N ASP A 226 -2.35 -15.59 7.02
CA ASP A 226 -2.67 -16.99 6.75
C ASP A 226 -2.52 -17.33 5.26
N ALA A 227 -2.93 -16.44 4.34
CA ALA A 227 -2.79 -16.64 2.89
C ALA A 227 -1.34 -16.52 2.37
N THR A 228 -0.44 -15.90 3.15
CA THR A 228 0.99 -15.77 2.84
C THR A 228 1.88 -16.66 3.73
N ASP A 229 1.32 -17.65 4.43
CA ASP A 229 2.13 -18.51 5.29
C ASP A 229 3.16 -19.33 4.50
N GLY A 230 4.33 -19.54 5.11
CA GLY A 230 5.50 -20.15 4.46
C GLY A 230 6.30 -19.24 3.53
N HIS A 231 5.77 -18.08 3.12
CA HIS A 231 6.43 -17.12 2.22
C HIS A 231 7.01 -15.92 2.97
N SER A 232 8.05 -15.31 2.36
CA SER A 232 8.52 -13.99 2.77
C SER A 232 7.43 -12.96 2.48
N ARG A 233 7.18 -12.03 3.42
CA ARG A 233 6.17 -10.98 3.27
C ARG A 233 6.66 -9.66 3.84
N ILE A 234 6.08 -8.55 3.38
CA ILE A 234 6.37 -7.23 3.92
C ILE A 234 5.10 -6.61 4.50
N MET A 235 5.17 -6.19 5.76
CA MET A 235 4.02 -5.61 6.46
C MET A 235 4.22 -4.11 6.63
N MET A 236 3.31 -3.31 6.09
CA MET A 236 3.28 -1.85 6.22
C MET A 236 2.04 -1.40 6.99
N PHE A 237 2.25 -0.86 8.19
CA PHE A 237 1.23 -0.06 8.87
C PHE A 237 1.55 1.42 8.65
N SER A 238 1.26 1.92 7.44
CA SER A 238 1.67 3.27 7.05
C SER A 238 0.98 4.33 7.90
N THR A 239 -0.33 4.21 8.06
CA THR A 239 -1.18 5.19 8.75
C THR A 239 -0.83 5.29 10.24
N GLN A 240 -0.27 6.44 10.65
CA GLN A 240 0.06 6.75 12.04
C GLN A 240 -1.16 7.34 12.79
N PRO A 241 -1.29 7.09 14.11
CA PRO A 241 -2.23 7.84 14.94
C PRO A 241 -1.96 9.34 14.95
N VAL A 242 -2.96 10.15 14.56
CA VAL A 242 -2.85 11.63 14.56
C VAL A 242 -2.54 12.25 15.92
N TRP A 243 -2.81 11.56 17.02
CA TRP A 243 -2.48 12.06 18.36
C TRP A 243 -0.99 12.08 18.67
N LEU A 244 -0.16 11.38 17.88
CA LEU A 244 1.30 11.48 17.93
C LEU A 244 1.80 12.85 17.43
N PHE A 245 0.98 13.60 16.69
CA PHE A 245 1.38 14.81 15.96
C PHE A 245 0.83 16.12 16.55
N GLN A 246 1.57 17.19 16.31
CA GLN A 246 1.13 18.55 16.56
C GLN A 246 0.07 18.93 15.51
N LEU A 247 -1.17 19.10 15.97
CA LEU A 247 -2.32 19.35 15.09
C LEU A 247 -2.64 20.84 14.98
N ASN A 248 -2.55 21.37 13.76
CA ASN A 248 -3.03 22.72 13.44
C ASN A 248 -4.58 22.82 13.53
N THR A 249 -5.27 21.71 13.24
CA THR A 249 -6.73 21.59 13.21
C THR A 249 -7.21 20.44 14.07
N SER A 250 -8.31 20.68 14.78
CA SER A 250 -8.99 19.64 15.56
C SER A 250 -9.71 18.67 14.60
N HIS A 251 -9.08 17.54 14.31
CA HIS A 251 -9.58 16.50 13.41
C HIS A 251 -10.35 15.39 14.17
N LEU A 252 -11.30 14.73 13.49
CA LEU A 252 -12.01 13.53 13.97
C LEU A 252 -12.17 12.54 12.82
N TYR A 253 -11.81 11.28 13.06
CA TYR A 253 -12.12 10.19 12.16
C TYR A 253 -13.63 9.85 12.14
N PRO A 254 -14.16 9.26 11.06
CA PRO A 254 -15.57 8.87 10.94
C PRO A 254 -16.04 7.85 11.98
N ASP A 255 -17.33 7.87 12.31
CA ASP A 255 -17.95 6.78 13.10
C ASP A 255 -18.15 5.51 12.27
N ASN A 256 -18.55 5.65 11.00
CA ASN A 256 -18.69 4.54 10.08
C ASN A 256 -17.31 4.02 9.66
N VAL A 257 -17.05 2.73 9.90
CA VAL A 257 -15.79 2.03 9.58
C VAL A 257 -15.45 2.11 8.09
N THR A 258 -16.46 2.06 7.22
CA THR A 258 -16.30 2.09 5.76
C THR A 258 -16.38 3.47 5.14
N GLN A 259 -16.51 4.54 5.95
CA GLN A 259 -16.51 5.90 5.43
C GLN A 259 -15.08 6.37 5.17
N VAL A 260 -14.85 6.84 3.94
CA VAL A 260 -13.57 7.41 3.52
C VAL A 260 -13.30 8.74 4.24
N ASP A 261 -12.06 8.93 4.68
CA ASP A 261 -11.53 10.20 5.19
C ASP A 261 -10.19 10.55 4.52
N TRP A 262 -10.27 11.24 3.38
CA TRP A 262 -9.10 11.79 2.67
C TRP A 262 -8.38 12.91 3.42
N SER A 263 -8.84 13.31 4.61
CA SER A 263 -8.19 14.33 5.45
C SER A 263 -7.41 13.74 6.64
N TYR A 264 -7.31 12.41 6.72
CA TYR A 264 -6.41 11.65 7.60
C TYR A 264 -5.19 11.19 6.79
N PRO A 265 -3.97 11.06 7.37
CA PRO A 265 -3.56 11.57 8.68
C PRO A 265 -3.36 13.10 8.64
N GLN A 266 -3.01 13.70 9.79
CA GLN A 266 -2.76 15.13 9.92
C GLN A 266 -1.52 15.42 10.78
N GLY A 267 -0.93 16.59 10.54
CA GLY A 267 0.28 17.07 11.21
C GLY A 267 1.56 16.65 10.46
N SER A 268 2.65 17.39 10.64
CA SER A 268 3.96 17.10 10.03
C SER A 268 5.10 17.04 11.05
N GLN A 269 4.79 17.28 12.32
CA GLN A 269 5.73 17.23 13.44
C GLN A 269 5.09 16.45 14.58
N LEU A 270 5.83 15.52 15.17
CA LEU A 270 5.44 14.78 16.35
C LEU A 270 5.40 15.70 17.58
N ILE A 271 4.59 15.34 18.58
CA ILE A 271 4.57 16.00 19.89
C ILE A 271 5.82 15.61 20.70
N ASP A 272 6.27 14.37 20.55
CA ASP A 272 7.47 13.84 21.19
C ASP A 272 8.70 13.98 20.27
N ASP A 273 9.53 14.99 20.54
CA ASP A 273 10.79 15.21 19.84
C ASP A 273 11.80 14.06 19.97
N THR A 274 11.66 13.18 20.99
CA THR A 274 12.50 11.98 21.10
C THR A 274 12.05 10.84 20.18
N MET A 275 10.83 10.94 19.64
CA MET A 275 10.15 9.93 18.81
C MET A 275 9.97 8.57 19.53
N GLN A 276 10.14 8.52 20.85
CA GLN A 276 9.94 7.29 21.62
C GLN A 276 8.48 6.82 21.57
N ALA A 277 7.51 7.73 21.70
CA ALA A 277 6.08 7.41 21.65
C ALA A 277 5.68 6.78 20.30
N LEU A 278 6.21 7.32 19.20
CA LEU A 278 6.06 6.77 17.85
C LEU A 278 6.61 5.32 17.80
N GLY A 279 7.85 5.11 18.27
CA GLY A 279 8.44 3.78 18.26
C GLY A 279 7.72 2.78 19.16
N ASP A 280 7.27 3.22 20.34
CA ASP A 280 6.55 2.36 21.28
C ASP A 280 5.16 1.96 20.76
N TYR A 281 4.45 2.84 20.04
CA TYR A 281 3.23 2.48 19.30
C TYR A 281 3.48 1.35 18.30
N TYR A 282 4.44 1.52 17.38
CA TYR A 282 4.75 0.50 16.37
C TYR A 282 5.25 -0.81 16.98
N GLY A 283 6.04 -0.74 18.06
CA GLY A 283 6.52 -1.92 18.76
C GLY A 283 5.40 -2.72 19.43
N ARG A 284 4.43 -2.05 20.07
CA ARG A 284 3.24 -2.69 20.65
C ARG A 284 2.33 -3.28 19.57
N LEU A 285 2.09 -2.53 18.49
CA LEU A 285 1.33 -2.98 17.32
C LEU A 285 1.91 -4.27 16.72
N ILE A 286 3.22 -4.37 16.56
CA ILE A 286 3.85 -5.59 16.02
C ILE A 286 3.95 -6.70 17.08
N ALA A 287 4.12 -6.37 18.36
CA ALA A 287 4.06 -7.34 19.46
C ALA A 287 2.67 -8.00 19.61
N TRP A 288 1.58 -7.30 19.28
CA TRP A 288 0.24 -7.88 19.18
C TRP A 288 0.21 -9.10 18.25
N TYR A 289 0.85 -9.04 17.08
CA TYR A 289 0.88 -10.15 16.11
C TYR A 289 1.98 -11.19 16.38
N THR A 290 3.13 -10.77 16.91
CA THR A 290 4.35 -11.59 17.00
C THR A 290 4.67 -12.13 18.39
N ARG A 291 4.04 -11.60 19.46
CA ARG A 291 4.36 -11.91 20.88
C ARG A 291 3.15 -12.33 21.72
N GLY A 292 1.98 -12.43 21.13
CA GLY A 292 0.73 -12.79 21.82
C GLY A 292 0.09 -11.63 22.58
N GLY A 293 0.54 -10.40 22.34
CA GLY A 293 0.13 -9.21 23.07
C GLY A 293 1.32 -8.35 23.51
N PHE A 294 1.03 -7.33 24.31
CA PHE A 294 2.03 -6.37 24.82
C PHE A 294 1.61 -5.82 26.20
N ILE A 295 2.49 -5.01 26.78
CA ILE A 295 2.20 -4.20 27.97
C ILE A 295 2.31 -2.73 27.52
N ASP A 296 1.31 -1.93 27.85
CA ASP A 296 1.26 -0.51 27.48
C ASP A 296 2.08 0.38 28.45
N GLU A 297 2.13 1.69 28.21
CA GLU A 297 2.90 2.66 29.03
C GLU A 297 2.49 2.69 30.50
N TYR A 298 1.28 2.22 30.80
CA TYR A 298 0.72 2.23 32.14
C TYR A 298 0.77 0.87 32.82
N GLY A 299 1.39 -0.13 32.19
CA GLY A 299 1.52 -1.48 32.73
C GLY A 299 0.29 -2.37 32.49
N GLN A 300 -0.72 -1.91 31.73
CA GLN A 300 -1.87 -2.73 31.38
C GLN A 300 -1.49 -3.72 30.28
N LYS A 301 -1.93 -4.97 30.46
CA LYS A 301 -1.61 -6.09 29.58
C LYS A 301 -2.72 -6.30 28.55
N HIS A 302 -2.35 -6.18 27.28
CA HIS A 302 -3.21 -6.50 26.13
C HIS A 302 -2.82 -7.88 25.59
N VAL A 303 -3.80 -8.74 25.27
CA VAL A 303 -3.56 -10.15 24.92
C VAL A 303 -4.27 -10.53 23.64
N SER A 304 -3.52 -11.14 22.73
CA SER A 304 -3.97 -11.57 21.41
C SER A 304 -3.85 -13.09 21.18
N ASN A 305 -2.87 -13.72 21.86
CA ASN A 305 -2.43 -15.11 21.65
C ASN A 305 -1.85 -15.45 20.26
N TYR A 306 -1.57 -14.46 19.40
CA TYR A 306 -0.88 -14.67 18.12
C TYR A 306 0.64 -14.84 18.27
N SER A 307 1.28 -15.54 17.33
CA SER A 307 2.73 -15.72 17.30
C SER A 307 3.23 -15.85 15.85
N TYR A 308 2.79 -14.93 14.99
CA TYR A 308 3.12 -14.95 13.56
C TYR A 308 4.62 -14.74 13.30
N LYS A 309 5.13 -15.40 12.25
CA LYS A 309 6.42 -15.05 11.65
C LYS A 309 6.28 -13.76 10.85
N TRP A 310 7.31 -12.92 10.90
CA TRP A 310 7.25 -11.55 10.42
C TRP A 310 8.64 -11.13 9.95
N ASP A 311 8.87 -11.22 8.64
CA ASP A 311 10.20 -11.10 8.06
C ASP A 311 10.62 -9.65 7.84
N TYR A 312 9.75 -8.87 7.18
CA TYR A 312 9.97 -7.46 6.86
C TYR A 312 8.85 -6.56 7.40
N THR A 313 9.23 -5.43 7.99
CA THR A 313 8.32 -4.30 8.25
C THR A 313 8.74 -3.12 7.40
N GLU A 314 7.80 -2.48 6.72
CA GLU A 314 8.04 -1.21 6.05
C GLU A 314 7.61 -0.03 6.92
N ILE A 315 8.45 1.00 6.96
CA ILE A 315 8.24 2.16 7.81
C ILE A 315 7.69 3.33 6.99
N PHE A 316 6.37 3.47 7.05
CA PHE A 316 5.55 4.51 6.41
C PHE A 316 5.41 4.38 4.89
N ASN A 317 4.53 5.20 4.33
CA ASN A 317 4.17 5.32 2.92
C ASN A 317 4.27 6.80 2.51
N GLU A 318 4.72 7.09 1.30
CA GLU A 318 4.78 8.43 0.67
C GLU A 318 5.15 9.55 1.65
N ILE A 319 6.30 9.42 2.30
CA ILE A 319 6.72 10.23 3.46
C ILE A 319 6.79 11.74 3.19
N GLU A 320 6.98 12.11 1.93
CA GLU A 320 6.99 13.46 1.39
C GLU A 320 5.59 14.04 1.13
N PHE A 321 4.56 13.18 0.99
CA PHE A 321 3.18 13.58 0.74
C PHE A 321 2.29 13.43 1.99
N GLU A 322 2.29 12.27 2.67
CA GLU A 322 1.38 12.00 3.80
C GLU A 322 1.66 12.91 5.01
N HIS A 323 2.94 13.07 5.34
CA HIS A 323 3.40 13.86 6.49
C HIS A 323 4.41 14.96 6.14
N ASN A 324 4.82 15.07 4.87
CA ASN A 324 5.83 16.03 4.40
C ASN A 324 7.11 16.05 5.27
N MET A 325 7.61 14.85 5.60
CA MET A 325 8.81 14.69 6.41
C MET A 325 10.04 15.14 5.62
N SER A 326 11.00 15.82 6.26
CA SER A 326 12.33 16.04 5.65
C SER A 326 13.16 14.74 5.68
N PRO A 327 14.25 14.63 4.89
CA PRO A 327 15.12 13.45 4.93
C PRO A 327 15.69 13.17 6.33
N GLU A 328 16.11 14.22 7.04
CA GLU A 328 16.60 14.16 8.42
C GLU A 328 15.50 13.68 9.38
N TYR A 329 14.28 14.20 9.20
CA TYR A 329 13.16 13.90 10.08
C TYR A 329 12.67 12.45 9.90
N TYR A 330 12.53 12.01 8.65
CA TYR A 330 12.17 10.62 8.35
C TYR A 330 13.25 9.64 8.84
N THR A 331 14.53 9.93 8.61
CA THR A 331 15.64 9.08 9.08
C THR A 331 15.58 8.85 10.59
N ARG A 332 15.33 9.90 11.37
CA ARG A 332 15.13 9.77 12.84
C ARG A 332 13.88 8.96 13.20
N ALA A 333 12.78 9.12 12.45
CA ALA A 333 11.54 8.39 12.69
C ALA A 333 11.70 6.89 12.38
N TYR A 334 12.39 6.55 11.29
CA TYR A 334 12.78 5.19 10.90
C TYR A 334 13.56 4.50 12.02
N ASP A 335 14.61 5.16 12.53
CA ASP A 335 15.42 4.67 13.65
C ASP A 335 14.58 4.43 14.91
N ALA A 336 13.73 5.39 15.27
CA ALA A 336 12.89 5.33 16.47
C ALA A 336 11.88 4.18 16.40
N VAL A 337 11.27 3.95 15.22
CA VAL A 337 10.36 2.83 14.98
C VAL A 337 11.08 1.49 15.12
N ILE A 338 12.25 1.32 14.51
CA ILE A 338 13.05 0.08 14.62
C ILE A 338 13.46 -0.18 16.08
N GLN A 339 13.90 0.85 16.80
CA GLN A 339 14.23 0.73 18.22
C GLN A 339 13.02 0.33 19.07
N GLY A 340 11.85 0.92 18.82
CA GLY A 340 10.60 0.55 19.49
C GLY A 340 10.16 -0.89 19.20
N ILE A 341 10.23 -1.31 17.93
CA ILE A 341 9.97 -2.70 17.53
C ILE A 341 10.90 -3.65 18.28
N ARG A 342 12.21 -3.36 18.33
CA ARG A 342 13.16 -4.17 19.10
C ARG A 342 12.84 -4.19 20.60
N ARG A 343 12.47 -3.06 21.22
CA ARG A 343 12.07 -2.96 22.65
C ARG A 343 10.89 -3.87 23.00
N HIS A 344 9.84 -3.88 22.18
CA HIS A 344 8.58 -4.58 22.49
C HIS A 344 8.52 -6.02 21.97
N THR A 345 9.26 -6.35 20.91
CA THR A 345 9.23 -7.70 20.30
C THR A 345 10.43 -8.58 20.68
N ASN A 346 11.56 -7.99 21.09
CA ASN A 346 12.88 -8.66 21.13
C ASN A 346 13.32 -9.30 19.79
N ASN A 347 12.70 -8.94 18.66
CA ASN A 347 13.07 -9.46 17.34
C ASN A 347 14.20 -8.64 16.72
N THR A 348 15.44 -9.14 16.84
CA THR A 348 16.63 -8.53 16.21
C THR A 348 16.90 -9.05 14.80
N GLN A 349 16.10 -10.02 14.30
CA GLN A 349 16.24 -10.63 12.98
C GLN A 349 15.22 -10.08 11.96
N MET A 350 14.22 -9.32 12.43
CA MET A 350 13.30 -8.58 11.57
C MET A 350 14.07 -7.58 10.72
N LYS A 351 13.70 -7.52 9.45
CA LYS A 351 14.28 -6.62 8.45
C LYS A 351 13.35 -5.46 8.18
N TYR A 352 13.90 -4.38 7.63
CA TYR A 352 13.17 -3.13 7.47
C TYR A 352 13.27 -2.57 6.06
N VAL A 353 12.12 -2.19 5.51
CA VAL A 353 12.02 -1.42 4.27
C VAL A 353 11.76 0.04 4.62
N GLY A 354 12.43 0.96 3.94
CA GLY A 354 12.29 2.39 4.19
C GLY A 354 12.07 3.22 2.94
N MET A 355 11.70 4.48 3.19
CA MET A 355 11.38 5.54 2.25
C MET A 355 9.96 5.47 1.66
N ALA A 356 9.60 4.42 0.91
CA ALA A 356 8.31 4.30 0.22
C ALA A 356 7.90 5.60 -0.52
N LEU A 357 8.84 6.21 -1.26
CA LEU A 357 8.60 7.51 -1.89
C LEU A 357 7.56 7.40 -3.03
N GLY A 358 6.51 8.21 -3.00
CA GLY A 358 5.65 8.46 -4.15
C GLY A 358 6.40 9.20 -5.28
N GLY A 359 7.31 10.11 -4.90
CA GLY A 359 8.23 10.85 -5.76
C GLY A 359 9.57 10.12 -5.96
N HIS A 360 9.69 9.37 -7.05
CA HIS A 360 10.90 8.59 -7.35
C HIS A 360 12.16 9.44 -7.61
N ASN A 361 12.05 10.67 -8.11
CA ASN A 361 13.21 11.49 -8.54
C ASN A 361 13.81 12.40 -7.45
N GLU A 362 13.47 12.18 -6.18
CA GLU A 362 13.94 12.98 -5.05
C GLU A 362 15.35 12.53 -4.57
N PHE A 363 16.35 12.61 -5.47
CA PHE A 363 17.69 12.03 -5.30
C PHE A 363 18.40 12.35 -3.97
N GLU A 364 18.22 13.55 -3.41
CA GLU A 364 18.84 13.93 -2.14
C GLU A 364 18.26 13.16 -0.93
N ARG A 365 17.01 12.67 -1.01
CA ARG A 365 16.45 11.77 0.03
C ARG A 365 17.20 10.46 0.09
N TYR A 366 17.44 9.84 -1.07
CA TYR A 366 18.23 8.62 -1.18
C TYR A 366 19.67 8.85 -0.69
N ARG A 367 20.30 9.97 -1.06
CA ARG A 367 21.66 10.30 -0.57
C ARG A 367 21.72 10.45 0.94
N TYR A 368 20.71 11.08 1.55
CA TYR A 368 20.66 11.25 2.99
C TYR A 368 20.39 9.91 3.71
N PHE A 369 19.35 9.19 3.30
CA PHE A 369 18.90 7.95 3.97
C PHE A 369 19.89 6.79 3.78
N LEU A 370 20.45 6.60 2.58
CA LEU A 370 21.38 5.48 2.33
C LEU A 370 22.76 5.69 2.96
N ASN A 371 23.04 6.86 3.53
CA ASN A 371 24.26 7.12 4.28
C ASN A 371 24.11 6.66 5.74
N HIS A 372 24.70 5.51 6.05
CA HIS A 372 24.74 4.90 7.40
C HIS A 372 25.17 5.87 8.52
N SER A 373 25.97 6.91 8.24
CA SER A 373 26.36 7.89 9.27
C SER A 373 25.25 8.82 9.74
N ASN A 374 24.12 8.87 9.03
CA ASN A 374 22.94 9.66 9.39
C ASN A 374 21.97 8.90 10.29
N HIS A 375 22.15 7.58 10.45
CA HIS A 375 21.34 6.71 11.28
C HIS A 375 21.96 6.49 12.67
N ALA A 376 21.13 6.13 13.63
CA ALA A 376 21.56 5.63 14.93
C ALA A 376 22.36 4.31 14.79
N PRO A 377 23.26 3.99 15.75
CA PRO A 377 24.01 2.75 15.72
C PRO A 377 23.13 1.49 15.65
N ASP A 378 23.61 0.48 14.92
CA ASP A 378 22.97 -0.83 14.74
C ASP A 378 21.58 -0.81 14.08
N ILE A 379 21.17 0.31 13.46
CA ILE A 379 20.01 0.36 12.57
C ILE A 379 20.39 -0.24 11.21
N PRO A 380 19.68 -1.28 10.72
CA PRO A 380 19.94 -1.87 9.43
C PRO A 380 19.24 -1.08 8.33
N LEU A 381 19.84 -1.07 7.14
CA LEU A 381 19.20 -0.60 5.91
C LEU A 381 18.99 -1.82 5.00
N ASP A 382 18.01 -2.68 5.30
CA ASP A 382 17.83 -3.94 4.56
C ASP A 382 17.29 -3.70 3.14
N MET A 383 16.38 -2.74 2.97
CA MET A 383 15.76 -2.43 1.68
C MET A 383 15.23 -0.98 1.64
N ILE A 384 15.22 -0.38 0.45
CA ILE A 384 14.47 0.86 0.15
C ILE A 384 13.32 0.59 -0.82
N SER A 385 12.26 1.38 -0.72
CA SER A 385 11.06 1.39 -1.56
C SER A 385 10.82 2.75 -2.23
N TYR A 386 10.22 2.73 -3.42
CA TYR A 386 9.71 3.89 -4.13
C TYR A 386 8.73 3.49 -5.24
N HIS A 387 7.80 4.39 -5.54
CA HIS A 387 6.63 4.18 -6.36
C HIS A 387 6.88 4.68 -7.79
N PHE A 388 6.07 4.20 -8.73
CA PHE A 388 5.96 4.79 -10.06
C PHE A 388 4.60 4.51 -10.68
N TYR A 389 3.83 5.59 -10.86
CA TYR A 389 2.53 5.55 -11.51
C TYR A 389 2.57 6.25 -12.87
N ALA A 390 2.36 5.48 -13.93
CA ALA A 390 2.11 6.03 -15.25
C ALA A 390 0.70 6.63 -15.34
N SER A 391 0.49 7.60 -16.23
CA SER A 391 -0.82 8.21 -16.48
C SER A 391 -1.09 8.46 -17.97
N SER A 392 -2.29 8.92 -18.32
CA SER A 392 -2.70 9.25 -19.69
C SER A 392 -3.37 10.62 -19.75
N ALA A 393 -3.36 11.25 -20.92
CA ALA A 393 -4.00 12.55 -21.12
C ALA A 393 -5.53 12.53 -20.89
N THR A 394 -6.17 11.38 -21.16
CA THR A 394 -7.58 11.15 -20.83
C THR A 394 -7.80 9.75 -20.27
N ARG A 395 -8.89 9.58 -19.51
CA ARG A 395 -9.36 8.31 -18.97
C ARG A 395 -9.93 7.37 -20.05
N THR A 396 -10.49 7.93 -21.14
CA THR A 396 -11.41 7.20 -22.03
C THR A 396 -10.93 7.01 -23.47
N ASN A 397 -9.85 7.67 -23.92
CA ASN A 397 -9.29 7.49 -25.26
C ASN A 397 -8.16 6.45 -25.26
N PRO A 398 -8.31 5.26 -25.89
CA PRO A 398 -7.29 4.23 -25.89
C PRO A 398 -5.95 4.61 -26.54
N VAL A 399 -5.94 5.63 -27.41
CA VAL A 399 -4.70 6.15 -28.02
C VAL A 399 -3.77 6.73 -26.96
N ASP A 400 -4.33 7.33 -25.91
CA ASP A 400 -3.54 8.01 -24.87
C ASP A 400 -2.79 7.01 -23.97
N TYR A 401 -3.19 5.73 -23.97
CA TYR A 401 -2.55 4.67 -23.19
C TYR A 401 -1.17 4.26 -23.72
N GLU A 402 -0.81 4.64 -24.97
CA GLU A 402 0.58 4.50 -25.45
C GLU A 402 1.57 5.33 -24.59
N ALA A 403 1.08 6.37 -23.90
CA ALA A 403 1.90 7.22 -23.04
C ALA A 403 2.47 6.48 -21.82
N PHE A 404 1.83 5.41 -21.32
CA PHE A 404 2.31 4.66 -20.16
C PHE A 404 3.73 4.12 -20.40
N PHE A 405 3.95 3.57 -21.59
CA PHE A 405 5.23 2.99 -21.99
C PHE A 405 6.34 4.03 -22.13
N LEU A 406 6.01 5.25 -22.57
CA LEU A 406 6.98 6.34 -22.75
C LEU A 406 7.40 6.98 -21.40
N GLN A 407 6.46 7.10 -20.46
CA GLN A 407 6.78 7.57 -19.11
C GLN A 407 7.71 6.59 -18.40
N LEU A 408 7.44 5.29 -18.53
CA LEU A 408 8.30 4.22 -18.02
C LEU A 408 9.67 4.16 -18.72
N ASP A 409 9.73 4.38 -20.04
CA ASP A 409 11.01 4.52 -20.73
C ASP A 409 11.84 5.70 -20.15
N THR A 410 11.19 6.79 -19.73
CA THR A 410 11.85 7.90 -18.98
C THR A 410 12.28 7.49 -17.57
N PHE A 411 11.38 6.87 -16.80
CA PHE A 411 11.62 6.41 -15.42
C PHE A 411 12.84 5.48 -15.30
N THR A 412 13.13 4.65 -16.32
CA THR A 412 14.31 3.77 -16.28
C THR A 412 15.64 4.53 -16.11
N PHE A 413 15.76 5.78 -16.56
CA PHE A 413 16.97 6.59 -16.32
C PHE A 413 17.07 7.11 -14.87
N GLU A 414 15.95 7.23 -14.17
CA GLU A 414 15.91 7.63 -12.75
C GLU A 414 16.20 6.43 -11.85
N VAL A 415 15.65 5.24 -12.19
CA VAL A 415 16.00 3.95 -11.56
C VAL A 415 17.51 3.70 -11.61
N GLU A 416 18.17 3.97 -12.74
CA GLU A 416 19.63 3.87 -12.86
C GLU A 416 20.36 4.80 -11.88
N GLN A 417 19.94 6.06 -11.75
CA GLN A 417 20.54 7.01 -10.82
C GLN A 417 20.30 6.65 -9.34
N ILE A 418 19.11 6.17 -8.99
CA ILE A 418 18.81 5.67 -7.63
C ILE A 418 19.72 4.49 -7.29
N GLU A 419 19.86 3.55 -8.23
CA GLU A 419 20.73 2.39 -8.07
C GLU A 419 22.22 2.74 -8.00
N GLU A 420 22.69 3.76 -8.71
CA GLU A 420 24.05 4.30 -8.55
C GLU A 420 24.27 4.90 -7.15
N ILE A 421 23.31 5.69 -6.64
CA ILE A 421 23.37 6.26 -5.28
C ILE A 421 23.45 5.13 -4.24
N ARG A 422 22.58 4.12 -4.36
CA ARG A 422 22.55 2.95 -3.47
C ARG A 422 23.84 2.16 -3.52
N LYS A 423 24.36 1.83 -4.71
CA LYS A 423 25.62 1.08 -4.87
C LYS A 423 26.82 1.85 -4.29
N ALA A 424 26.79 3.18 -4.31
CA ALA A 424 27.84 4.02 -3.73
C ALA A 424 27.77 4.14 -2.19
N LEU A 425 26.57 4.27 -1.62
CA LEU A 425 26.39 4.59 -0.19
C LEU A 425 26.05 3.37 0.68
N SER A 426 25.24 2.44 0.18
CA SER A 426 24.87 1.21 0.88
C SER A 426 24.67 0.04 -0.09
N PRO A 427 25.76 -0.54 -0.64
CA PRO A 427 25.69 -1.57 -1.68
C PRO A 427 24.98 -2.86 -1.24
N GLY A 428 24.85 -3.11 0.06
CA GLY A 428 24.14 -4.25 0.64
C GLY A 428 22.63 -4.03 0.86
N THR A 429 22.15 -2.78 0.83
CA THR A 429 20.72 -2.48 0.87
C THR A 429 20.05 -2.95 -0.41
N LYS A 430 18.90 -3.60 -0.30
CA LYS A 430 18.08 -4.04 -1.44
C LYS A 430 17.21 -2.91 -1.99
N THR A 431 16.64 -3.11 -3.17
CA THR A 431 15.67 -2.17 -3.75
C THR A 431 14.38 -2.88 -4.13
N THR A 432 13.25 -2.33 -3.71
CA THR A 432 11.93 -2.67 -4.25
C THR A 432 11.33 -1.47 -4.97
N ILE A 433 10.67 -1.72 -6.10
CA ILE A 433 9.70 -0.78 -6.68
C ILE A 433 8.35 -1.40 -6.42
N ASP A 434 7.68 -0.92 -5.37
CA ASP A 434 6.62 -1.63 -4.69
C ASP A 434 5.22 -1.20 -5.10
N GLU A 435 5.01 0.11 -5.27
CA GLU A 435 3.84 0.63 -5.96
C GLU A 435 4.19 1.04 -7.39
N LEU A 436 4.40 0.03 -8.23
CA LEU A 436 4.44 0.21 -9.68
C LEU A 436 2.99 0.16 -10.19
N GLY A 437 2.56 1.16 -10.97
CA GLY A 437 1.14 1.25 -11.35
C GLY A 437 0.76 2.14 -12.54
N ILE A 438 -0.56 2.27 -12.75
CA ILE A 438 -1.20 3.31 -13.57
C ILE A 438 -2.24 4.04 -12.71
N ILE A 439 -2.25 5.37 -12.76
CA ILE A 439 -3.34 6.21 -12.26
C ILE A 439 -3.90 6.99 -13.45
N LEU A 440 -5.15 6.72 -13.82
CA LEU A 440 -5.87 7.47 -14.83
C LEU A 440 -6.39 8.80 -14.27
N PRO A 441 -6.65 9.80 -15.12
CA PRO A 441 -7.43 10.97 -14.73
C PRO A 441 -8.74 10.56 -14.05
N ASP A 442 -9.07 11.26 -12.96
CA ASP A 442 -10.29 11.10 -12.18
C ASP A 442 -10.49 9.73 -11.47
N ASP A 443 -9.43 8.93 -11.22
CA ASP A 443 -9.58 7.61 -10.55
C ASP A 443 -10.23 7.68 -9.15
N ASN A 444 -10.02 8.77 -8.41
CA ASN A 444 -10.66 8.99 -7.10
C ASN A 444 -12.05 9.65 -7.18
N ASN A 445 -12.61 9.83 -8.37
CA ASN A 445 -13.93 10.42 -8.58
C ASN A 445 -14.97 9.34 -8.90
N VAL A 446 -15.95 9.17 -8.02
CA VAL A 446 -17.04 8.18 -8.17
C VAL A 446 -17.94 8.44 -9.39
N ASP A 447 -17.98 9.68 -9.89
CA ASP A 447 -18.73 10.09 -11.08
C ASP A 447 -17.89 10.06 -12.36
N ALA A 448 -16.64 9.58 -12.30
CA ALA A 448 -15.77 9.48 -13.47
C ALA A 448 -16.35 8.51 -14.53
N PRO A 449 -16.18 8.81 -15.84
CA PRO A 449 -16.64 7.90 -16.88
C PRO A 449 -15.90 6.56 -16.81
N ALA A 450 -16.60 5.47 -17.12
CA ALA A 450 -15.97 4.16 -17.25
C ALA A 450 -14.92 4.19 -18.37
N PHE A 451 -13.72 3.69 -18.09
CA PHE A 451 -12.72 3.45 -19.12
C PHE A 451 -13.13 2.27 -20.03
N PRO A 452 -12.76 2.29 -21.31
CA PRO A 452 -13.02 1.19 -22.24
C PRO A 452 -12.30 -0.10 -21.84
N LEU A 453 -12.85 -1.27 -22.18
CA LEU A 453 -12.30 -2.58 -21.78
C LEU A 453 -10.84 -2.80 -22.18
N ILE A 454 -10.42 -2.25 -23.33
CA ILE A 454 -9.03 -2.24 -23.80
C ILE A 454 -8.04 -1.64 -22.77
N TYR A 455 -8.49 -0.83 -21.82
CA TYR A 455 -7.66 -0.36 -20.69
C TYR A 455 -7.02 -1.54 -19.95
N TRP A 456 -7.76 -2.62 -19.68
CA TRP A 456 -7.21 -3.79 -19.00
C TRP A 456 -6.08 -4.45 -19.79
N ASN A 457 -6.16 -4.43 -21.13
CA ASN A 457 -5.08 -4.91 -21.97
C ASN A 457 -3.92 -3.91 -22.05
N ALA A 458 -4.18 -2.61 -22.06
CA ALA A 458 -3.14 -1.58 -22.03
C ALA A 458 -2.36 -1.56 -20.71
N GLY A 459 -3.08 -1.70 -19.59
CA GLY A 459 -2.53 -1.94 -18.27
C GLY A 459 -1.70 -3.22 -18.28
N ALA A 460 -2.32 -4.37 -18.58
CA ALA A 460 -1.60 -5.63 -18.66
C ALA A 460 -0.32 -5.51 -19.50
N ALA A 461 -0.39 -4.98 -20.71
CA ALA A 461 0.77 -4.72 -21.58
C ALA A 461 1.84 -3.79 -20.97
N TYR A 462 1.45 -2.77 -20.20
CA TYR A 462 2.39 -1.86 -19.56
C TYR A 462 3.18 -2.53 -18.43
N TYR A 463 2.58 -3.35 -17.56
CA TYR A 463 3.23 -3.71 -16.30
C TYR A 463 4.35 -4.74 -16.36
N ALA A 464 4.40 -5.65 -17.33
CA ALA A 464 5.65 -6.34 -17.63
C ALA A 464 6.35 -5.86 -18.89
N TYR A 465 5.91 -4.76 -19.53
CA TYR A 465 6.92 -3.86 -20.08
C TYR A 465 7.78 -3.30 -18.94
N ALA A 466 7.13 -2.87 -17.85
CA ALA A 466 7.75 -2.34 -16.65
C ALA A 466 8.66 -3.37 -15.99
N TRP A 467 8.15 -4.52 -15.58
CA TRP A 467 8.96 -5.63 -15.06
C TRP A 467 10.10 -6.01 -16.02
N ALA A 468 9.86 -6.10 -17.34
CA ALA A 468 10.91 -6.44 -18.31
C ALA A 468 12.01 -5.37 -18.45
N LYS A 469 11.71 -4.11 -18.17
CA LYS A 469 12.67 -3.01 -18.17
C LYS A 469 13.41 -2.92 -16.84
N ILE A 470 12.67 -2.89 -15.74
CA ILE A 470 13.13 -2.66 -14.37
C ILE A 470 13.98 -3.83 -13.88
N ALA A 471 13.61 -5.07 -14.19
CA ALA A 471 14.36 -6.26 -13.77
C ALA A 471 15.79 -6.33 -14.37
N ARG A 472 16.12 -5.44 -15.31
CA ARG A 472 17.47 -5.28 -15.88
C ARG A 472 18.40 -4.44 -15.04
N GLN A 473 17.88 -3.65 -14.10
CA GLN A 473 18.61 -2.53 -13.50
C GLN A 473 19.15 -2.87 -12.09
N GLY A 474 18.88 -4.10 -11.60
CA GLY A 474 19.40 -4.61 -10.33
C GLY A 474 18.40 -4.58 -9.18
N ILE A 475 17.12 -4.30 -9.45
CA ILE A 475 16.03 -4.28 -8.47
C ILE A 475 15.75 -5.69 -7.94
N ASP A 476 15.60 -5.84 -6.62
CA ASP A 476 15.35 -7.12 -5.96
C ASP A 476 13.89 -7.58 -6.10
N VAL A 477 12.96 -6.65 -5.90
CA VAL A 477 11.51 -6.92 -5.89
C VAL A 477 10.78 -5.87 -6.71
N VAL A 478 9.79 -6.29 -7.50
CA VAL A 478 8.85 -5.40 -8.16
C VAL A 478 7.46 -5.75 -7.66
N GLY A 479 6.98 -4.97 -6.69
CA GLY A 479 5.58 -4.93 -6.28
C GLY A 479 4.73 -4.26 -7.37
N HIS A 480 3.41 -4.39 -7.25
CA HIS A 480 2.58 -4.45 -8.44
C HIS A 480 1.11 -4.14 -8.22
N SER A 481 0.52 -3.52 -9.25
CA SER A 481 -0.91 -3.24 -9.36
C SER A 481 -1.70 -3.92 -10.57
N GLN A 482 -1.23 -4.17 -11.84
CA GLN A 482 -1.91 -4.95 -12.99
C GLN A 482 -1.07 -5.54 -14.23
N LEU A 483 -0.78 -6.85 -14.40
CA LEU A 483 0.47 -7.42 -15.06
C LEU A 483 0.56 -7.72 -16.62
N VAL A 484 1.79 -7.72 -17.23
CA VAL A 484 2.37 -8.44 -18.47
C VAL A 484 3.22 -7.72 -19.61
N GLY A 485 4.07 -8.45 -20.42
CA GLY A 485 5.39 -7.95 -20.93
C GLY A 485 6.08 -8.44 -22.25
N ASN A 486 7.38 -8.09 -22.52
CA ASN A 486 8.17 -8.25 -23.80
C ASN A 486 9.66 -8.74 -23.60
N GLN A 487 10.00 -10.04 -23.72
CA GLN A 487 11.39 -10.57 -23.57
C GLN A 487 11.61 -11.99 -24.15
N ALA A 488 12.85 -12.41 -24.46
CA ALA A 488 13.16 -13.80 -24.81
C ALA A 488 13.87 -14.56 -23.67
N PHE A 489 13.49 -15.82 -23.45
CA PHE A 489 13.94 -16.64 -22.31
C PHE A 489 14.38 -18.06 -22.67
N ILE A 490 15.31 -18.62 -21.89
CA ILE A 490 15.66 -20.04 -21.84
C ILE A 490 15.17 -20.58 -20.48
N GLY A 491 14.13 -21.40 -20.49
CA GLY A 491 13.60 -22.03 -19.29
C GLY A 491 14.51 -23.14 -18.74
N LYS A 492 14.27 -23.55 -17.49
CA LYS A 492 14.99 -24.62 -16.74
C LYS A 492 15.32 -25.90 -17.54
N ASN A 493 14.55 -26.23 -18.57
CA ASN A 493 14.69 -27.42 -19.41
C ASN A 493 15.21 -27.10 -20.83
N HIS A 494 16.02 -26.05 -21.01
CA HIS A 494 16.48 -25.50 -22.30
C HIS A 494 15.37 -25.10 -23.28
N ARG A 495 14.10 -25.01 -22.84
CA ARG A 495 12.99 -24.55 -23.67
C ARG A 495 13.15 -23.06 -23.99
N ARG A 496 12.91 -22.70 -25.25
CA ARG A 496 13.11 -21.36 -25.80
C ARG A 496 11.79 -20.62 -25.90
N TRP A 497 11.60 -19.55 -25.13
CA TRP A 497 10.34 -18.79 -25.08
C TRP A 497 10.57 -17.34 -25.53
N VAL A 498 9.59 -16.72 -26.19
CA VAL A 498 9.63 -15.31 -26.61
C VAL A 498 8.31 -14.65 -26.21
N LEU A 499 8.35 -13.86 -25.16
CA LEU A 499 7.30 -12.97 -24.67
C LEU A 499 7.29 -11.70 -25.55
N ILE A 500 6.13 -11.30 -26.08
CA ILE A 500 5.94 -10.21 -27.03
C ILE A 500 4.77 -9.30 -26.60
N ILE A 501 4.98 -7.98 -26.50
CA ILE A 501 3.91 -6.96 -26.33
C ILE A 501 3.75 -6.17 -27.61
N ASN A 502 2.50 -5.83 -27.90
CA ASN A 502 2.18 -4.67 -28.70
C ASN A 502 2.02 -3.40 -27.84
N LYS A 503 2.98 -2.46 -27.83
CA LYS A 503 2.88 -1.20 -27.05
C LYS A 503 1.89 -0.16 -27.65
N ARG A 504 1.04 -0.54 -28.62
CA ARG A 504 0.25 0.39 -29.44
C ARG A 504 -1.25 0.10 -29.45
N PHE A 505 -2.04 1.15 -29.66
CA PHE A 505 -3.46 1.05 -30.00
C PHE A 505 -3.69 0.80 -31.50
N ALA A 506 -2.92 -0.13 -32.07
CA ALA A 506 -3.02 -0.56 -33.47
C ALA A 506 -2.51 -2.00 -33.59
N SER A 507 -3.06 -2.81 -34.50
CA SER A 507 -2.50 -4.14 -34.74
C SER A 507 -1.07 -4.07 -35.26
N VAL A 508 -0.19 -4.94 -34.77
CA VAL A 508 1.22 -5.01 -35.17
C VAL A 508 1.55 -6.40 -35.67
N ASP A 509 2.09 -6.47 -36.89
CA ASP A 509 2.64 -7.70 -37.45
C ASP A 509 4.11 -7.87 -37.07
N VAL A 510 4.44 -9.07 -36.59
CA VAL A 510 5.76 -9.52 -36.19
C VAL A 510 6.16 -10.72 -37.04
N PHE A 511 7.44 -10.81 -37.42
CA PHE A 511 8.03 -12.01 -38.00
C PHE A 511 9.11 -12.54 -37.05
N LEU A 512 8.86 -13.72 -36.48
CA LEU A 512 9.73 -14.42 -35.53
C LEU A 512 10.27 -15.70 -36.18
N PRO A 513 11.48 -15.69 -36.76
CA PRO A 513 12.05 -16.84 -37.46
C PRO A 513 12.14 -18.08 -36.56
N GLY A 514 11.69 -19.22 -37.07
CA GLY A 514 11.71 -20.49 -36.36
C GLY A 514 10.53 -20.73 -35.40
N ALA A 515 9.54 -19.83 -35.31
CA ALA A 515 8.36 -20.03 -34.46
C ALA A 515 7.36 -21.06 -35.03
N THR A 516 7.39 -21.32 -36.35
CA THR A 516 6.55 -22.34 -37.02
C THR A 516 6.67 -23.71 -36.35
N GLY A 517 5.54 -24.27 -35.92
CA GLY A 517 5.46 -25.54 -35.21
C GLY A 517 5.40 -25.40 -33.68
N GLY A 518 5.72 -24.23 -33.14
CA GLY A 518 5.58 -23.89 -31.71
C GLY A 518 4.14 -23.58 -31.29
N THR A 519 3.97 -23.12 -30.06
CA THR A 519 2.70 -22.63 -29.52
C THR A 519 2.84 -21.18 -29.06
N MET A 520 1.71 -20.47 -29.02
CA MET A 520 1.60 -19.10 -28.52
C MET A 520 0.44 -19.04 -27.54
N GLN A 521 0.67 -18.50 -26.34
CA GLN A 521 -0.37 -18.13 -25.39
C GLN A 521 -0.53 -16.60 -25.44
N ILE A 522 -1.75 -16.09 -25.65
CA ILE A 522 -1.99 -14.64 -25.82
C ILE A 522 -3.09 -14.11 -24.90
N VAL A 523 -2.83 -12.95 -24.29
CA VAL A 523 -3.79 -12.13 -23.54
C VAL A 523 -4.13 -10.91 -24.38
N ASN A 524 -5.42 -10.71 -24.66
CA ASN A 524 -5.97 -9.58 -25.42
C ASN A 524 -7.46 -9.40 -25.07
N GLU A 525 -8.19 -8.50 -25.76
CA GLU A 525 -9.62 -8.29 -25.49
C GLU A 525 -10.46 -9.59 -25.64
N ALA A 526 -10.03 -10.53 -26.48
CA ALA A 526 -10.74 -11.78 -26.71
C ALA A 526 -10.53 -12.82 -25.59
N SER A 527 -9.43 -12.75 -24.82
CA SER A 527 -9.28 -13.56 -23.60
C SER A 527 -10.11 -12.99 -22.45
N GLY A 528 -10.30 -11.67 -22.41
CA GLY A 528 -11.00 -10.98 -21.31
C GLY A 528 -10.38 -11.33 -19.95
N PHE A 529 -11.22 -11.66 -18.97
CA PHE A 529 -10.80 -12.17 -17.65
C PHE A 529 -10.57 -13.69 -17.62
N GLY A 530 -10.57 -14.36 -18.78
CA GLY A 530 -10.26 -15.78 -18.91
C GLY A 530 -8.76 -16.08 -18.95
N PRO A 531 -8.36 -17.36 -18.97
CA PRO A 531 -6.97 -17.74 -19.16
C PRO A 531 -6.45 -17.31 -20.55
N PRO A 532 -5.12 -17.19 -20.75
CA PRO A 532 -4.54 -16.89 -22.05
C PRO A 532 -5.01 -17.83 -23.16
N ILE A 533 -5.31 -17.29 -24.34
CA ILE A 533 -5.72 -18.08 -25.50
C ILE A 533 -4.48 -18.80 -26.05
N GLU A 534 -4.48 -20.13 -26.02
CA GLU A 534 -3.41 -20.92 -26.64
C GLU A 534 -3.69 -21.20 -28.12
N THR A 535 -2.68 -21.05 -28.98
CA THR A 535 -2.77 -21.27 -30.43
C THR A 535 -1.47 -21.90 -30.95
N LYS A 536 -1.58 -22.88 -31.85
CA LYS A 536 -0.42 -23.47 -32.53
C LYS A 536 0.04 -22.59 -33.70
N LEU A 537 1.32 -22.26 -33.76
CA LEU A 537 1.88 -21.40 -34.79
C LEU A 537 2.14 -22.17 -36.08
N MET A 538 1.33 -21.91 -37.10
CA MET A 538 1.48 -22.50 -38.44
C MET A 538 2.47 -21.72 -39.33
N LEU A 539 2.79 -20.48 -38.96
CA LEU A 539 3.70 -19.58 -39.67
C LEU A 539 4.56 -18.81 -38.66
N SER A 540 5.70 -18.30 -39.13
CA SER A 540 6.58 -17.39 -38.36
C SER A 540 6.06 -15.94 -38.32
N ARG A 541 4.96 -15.61 -39.01
CA ARG A 541 4.28 -14.31 -38.91
C ARG A 541 3.20 -14.39 -37.85
N ILE A 542 3.23 -13.46 -36.90
CA ILE A 542 2.28 -13.32 -35.79
C ILE A 542 1.68 -11.91 -35.88
N THR A 543 0.36 -11.83 -35.85
CA THR A 543 -0.36 -10.54 -35.74
C THR A 543 -0.82 -10.36 -34.30
N LEU A 544 -0.37 -9.27 -33.66
CA LEU A 544 -0.80 -8.89 -32.32
C LEU A 544 -1.89 -7.81 -32.44
N SER A 545 -3.02 -8.03 -31.79
CA SER A 545 -4.06 -7.01 -31.60
C SER A 545 -3.54 -5.85 -30.71
N PRO A 546 -4.20 -4.68 -30.70
CA PRO A 546 -3.88 -3.59 -29.78
C PRO A 546 -3.62 -4.08 -28.35
N PHE A 547 -2.52 -3.61 -27.74
CA PHE A 547 -2.10 -3.95 -26.38
C PHE A 547 -2.08 -5.45 -26.02
N ALA A 548 -1.94 -6.34 -27.00
CA ALA A 548 -1.82 -7.77 -26.72
C ALA A 548 -0.45 -8.13 -26.15
N VAL A 549 -0.46 -9.12 -25.25
CA VAL A 549 0.76 -9.79 -24.76
C VAL A 549 0.71 -11.26 -25.12
N ALA A 550 1.76 -11.76 -25.77
CA ALA A 550 1.89 -13.14 -26.21
C ALA A 550 3.16 -13.81 -25.67
N ILE A 551 3.09 -15.03 -25.16
CA ILE A 551 4.25 -15.90 -24.91
C ILE A 551 4.31 -16.94 -26.01
N VAL A 552 5.36 -16.89 -26.83
CA VAL A 552 5.65 -17.88 -27.87
C VAL A 552 6.61 -18.93 -27.32
N HIS A 553 6.15 -20.16 -27.19
CA HIS A 553 7.03 -21.31 -27.00
C HIS A 553 7.55 -21.76 -28.37
N MET A 554 8.84 -21.51 -28.62
CA MET A 554 9.49 -21.97 -29.83
C MET A 554 9.49 -23.52 -29.85
N PRO A 555 9.40 -24.15 -31.03
CA PRO A 555 9.61 -25.59 -31.14
C PRO A 555 11.00 -25.95 -30.62
N ASN A 556 11.14 -27.13 -30.00
CA ASN A 556 12.45 -27.66 -29.63
C ASN A 556 13.29 -27.81 -30.91
N ALA A 557 14.51 -27.27 -30.89
CA ALA A 557 15.48 -27.37 -31.97
C ALA A 557 16.29 -28.68 -31.88
#